data_AF-A0A409YKZ9-F1
#
_entry.id   AF-A0A409YKZ9-F1
#
_cell.length_a   1.000
_cell.length_b   1.000
_cell.length_c   1.000
_cell.angle_alpha   90.00
_cell.angle_beta   90.00
_cell.angle_gamma   90.00
#
_symmetry.space_group_name_H-M   'P 1'
#
loop_
_entity.id
_entity.type
_entity.pdbx_description
1 polymer ?
#
loop_
_entity_poly.entity_id
_entity_poly.type
_entity_poly.pdbx_seq_one_letter_code
_entity_poly.pdbx_strand_id
1 'polypeptide(L)'
;MSSSNVFSNTSTLPTSISQPTTPSKRREASFTPHTPFTARRDHSPSIRNPPSTPSRPTTLLTNAQTPRPTEKGINALVINEDTTKTAHLWKDIRTTAAMVYMSPEMALAESFHKLWKDSRFRNRLTAVVVDEAHCIDEWGGDDFRPLYRKLSTLRSYTGYEVPIVSCTATARTSTFDLIWNTLGYGHRPFWGIDVGTDRPNLFYITRPYSDPKNPFLDILSILPTVLNGDTTTSDIPKTILYFDSEAMCREAVQFIRKILPPHLRSCVHAFSSDLSEKAKRAAWNKFQDVFT
;
A
#
# COMPACT_ATOMS: atom_id res chain seq x y z
N MET A 1 -33.18 -11.73 -26.05
CA MET A 1 -32.85 -12.04 -27.46
C MET A 1 -31.44 -11.52 -27.69
N SER A 2 -30.42 -12.35 -27.45
CA SER A 2 -29.79 -13.29 -28.41
C SER A 2 -28.97 -12.49 -29.44
N SER A 3 -27.65 -12.37 -29.23
CA SER A 3 -26.57 -13.31 -29.67
C SER A 3 -25.95 -12.77 -30.98
N SER A 4 -24.70 -12.97 -31.38
CA SER A 4 -23.73 -14.03 -31.11
C SER A 4 -22.35 -13.55 -31.60
N ASN A 5 -21.25 -14.14 -31.13
CA ASN A 5 -20.27 -14.76 -32.03
C ASN A 5 -19.63 -15.97 -31.33
N VAL A 6 -19.57 -17.05 -32.09
CA VAL A 6 -19.17 -18.43 -31.75
C VAL A 6 -17.85 -18.72 -32.45
N PHE A 7 -16.94 -19.46 -31.81
CA PHE A 7 -16.16 -20.49 -32.50
C PHE A 7 -15.86 -21.65 -31.54
N SER A 8 -16.18 -22.86 -31.98
CA SER A 8 -15.80 -24.14 -31.39
C SER A 8 -15.05 -24.96 -32.43
N ASN A 9 -14.00 -25.69 -32.03
CA ASN A 9 -13.97 -27.14 -32.21
C ASN A 9 -12.87 -27.82 -31.36
N THR A 10 -13.30 -28.92 -30.75
CA THR A 10 -12.60 -30.02 -30.05
C THR A 10 -11.55 -30.71 -30.95
N SER A 11 -10.57 -31.53 -30.55
CA SER A 11 -10.35 -32.51 -29.46
C SER A 11 -8.83 -32.87 -29.52
N THR A 12 -8.06 -33.24 -28.49
CA THR A 12 -7.92 -34.58 -27.86
C THR A 12 -6.64 -34.51 -26.98
N LEU A 13 -6.66 -35.13 -25.81
CA LEU A 13 -5.46 -35.47 -24.98
C LEU A 13 -4.72 -36.68 -25.60
N PRO A 14 -3.39 -36.85 -25.37
CA PRO A 14 -2.94 -37.57 -24.17
C PRO A 14 -1.61 -37.09 -23.54
N THR A 15 -1.55 -37.27 -22.22
CA THR A 15 -0.43 -37.73 -21.36
C THR A 15 1.02 -37.43 -21.77
N SER A 16 1.72 -36.59 -21.00
CA SER A 16 3.08 -36.93 -20.53
C SER A 16 3.51 -36.09 -19.33
N ILE A 17 4.13 -36.77 -18.36
CA ILE A 17 4.83 -36.23 -17.20
C ILE A 17 6.14 -35.62 -17.68
N SER A 18 6.44 -34.36 -17.32
CA SER A 18 7.81 -33.85 -17.37
C SER A 18 8.06 -32.85 -16.23
N GLN A 19 9.28 -32.96 -15.71
CA GLN A 19 9.85 -32.37 -14.51
C GLN A 19 10.13 -30.85 -14.61
N PRO A 20 10.41 -30.17 -13.48
CA PRO A 20 10.31 -28.71 -13.38
C PRO A 20 11.38 -27.96 -14.17
N THR A 21 10.95 -26.89 -14.84
CA THR A 21 11.80 -25.93 -15.53
C THR A 21 12.44 -24.96 -14.53
N THR A 22 13.76 -24.79 -14.68
CA THR A 22 14.65 -23.88 -13.96
C THR A 22 14.15 -22.42 -13.89
N PRO A 23 14.42 -21.67 -12.81
CA PRO A 23 14.04 -20.26 -12.72
C PRO A 23 14.88 -19.36 -13.62
N SER A 24 14.22 -18.36 -14.19
CA SER A 24 14.80 -17.24 -14.95
C SER A 24 15.85 -16.47 -14.13
N LYS A 25 16.92 -16.05 -14.79
CA LYS A 25 18.11 -15.38 -14.23
C LYS A 25 17.76 -14.13 -13.42
N ARG A 26 18.01 -14.21 -12.12
CA ARG A 26 18.15 -13.10 -11.16
C ARG A 26 19.23 -12.13 -11.65
N ARG A 27 18.93 -10.84 -11.80
CA ARG A 27 19.95 -9.79 -11.95
C ARG A 27 20.45 -9.39 -10.55
N GLU A 28 21.39 -10.17 -10.02
CA GLU A 28 22.24 -9.71 -8.93
C GLU A 28 23.38 -8.88 -9.50
N ALA A 29 23.58 -7.68 -8.98
CA ALA A 29 24.80 -6.92 -9.23
C ALA A 29 25.95 -7.59 -8.46
N SER A 30 26.90 -8.15 -9.20
CA SER A 30 28.12 -8.78 -8.71
C SER A 30 29.04 -7.76 -8.03
N PHE A 31 29.42 -8.05 -6.78
CA PHE A 31 30.48 -7.37 -6.05
C PHE A 31 31.84 -8.01 -6.38
N THR A 32 32.83 -7.21 -6.77
CA THR A 32 34.25 -7.64 -6.81
C THR A 32 35.07 -6.75 -5.86
N PRO A 33 35.82 -7.31 -4.88
CA PRO A 33 36.54 -6.52 -3.88
C PRO A 33 38.06 -6.53 -4.13
N HIS A 34 38.66 -5.43 -4.58
CA HIS A 34 40.11 -5.13 -4.47
C HIS A 34 40.25 -3.60 -4.58
N THR A 35 40.95 -2.82 -3.74
CA THR A 35 42.13 -3.02 -2.87
C THR A 35 42.21 -1.82 -1.88
N PRO A 36 43.05 -1.84 -0.83
CA PRO A 36 42.81 -1.18 0.45
C PRO A 36 43.30 0.27 0.52
N PHE A 37 42.60 1.10 1.28
CA PHE A 37 43.13 2.37 1.76
C PHE A 37 43.38 2.27 3.27
N THR A 38 44.62 1.96 3.65
CA THR A 38 45.15 2.14 5.00
C THR A 38 45.36 3.62 5.28
N ALA A 39 44.78 4.14 6.36
CA ALA A 39 45.19 5.41 6.94
C ALA A 39 45.40 5.26 8.46
N ARG A 40 46.55 5.75 8.89
CA ARG A 40 47.21 5.61 10.18
C ARG A 40 46.47 6.34 11.32
N ARG A 41 46.66 5.85 12.55
CA ARG A 41 46.53 6.65 13.78
C ARG A 41 47.73 7.60 13.87
N ASP A 42 47.49 8.91 13.95
CA ASP A 42 47.83 9.76 15.10
C ASP A 42 47.76 11.27 14.78
N HIS A 43 47.49 12.02 15.85
CA HIS A 43 47.54 13.47 16.06
C HIS A 43 46.28 14.32 15.79
N SER A 44 45.65 14.72 16.90
CA SER A 44 44.76 15.88 17.01
C SER A 44 45.50 17.19 16.69
N PRO A 45 44.82 18.16 16.06
CA PRO A 45 44.58 19.42 16.76
C PRO A 45 43.15 19.96 16.59
N SER A 46 42.71 20.62 17.65
CA SER A 46 41.53 21.50 17.80
C SER A 46 40.93 22.09 16.51
N ILE A 47 39.66 21.79 16.25
CA ILE A 47 38.81 22.58 15.35
C ILE A 47 37.49 22.88 16.06
N ARG A 48 37.17 24.17 16.10
CA ARG A 48 36.04 24.82 16.76
C ARG A 48 34.69 24.17 16.40
N ASN A 49 33.85 23.95 17.39
CA ASN A 49 32.42 23.65 17.20
C ASN A 49 31.70 24.84 16.54
N PRO A 50 31.01 24.69 15.40
CA PRO A 50 29.91 25.58 15.03
C PRO A 50 28.59 25.07 15.63
N PRO A 51 27.58 25.95 15.77
CA PRO A 51 26.52 25.79 16.76
C PRO A 51 25.42 24.83 16.32
N SER A 52 24.79 24.23 17.32
CA SER A 52 23.53 23.49 17.27
C SER A 52 22.42 24.28 16.55
N THR A 53 21.84 23.70 15.49
CA THR A 53 20.49 24.07 15.01
C THR A 53 19.64 22.80 14.83
N PRO A 54 18.46 22.71 15.48
CA PRO A 54 17.55 21.60 15.29
C PRO A 54 16.63 21.92 14.10
N SER A 55 16.83 21.26 12.95
CA SER A 55 15.86 21.35 11.85
C SER A 55 15.68 19.98 11.21
N ARG A 56 14.67 19.25 11.69
CA ARG A 56 14.25 17.97 11.12
C ARG A 56 13.68 18.16 9.69
N PRO A 57 13.90 17.18 8.79
CA PRO A 57 13.56 17.26 7.37
C PRO A 57 12.05 17.17 7.11
N THR A 58 11.57 17.78 6.02
CA THR A 58 10.19 17.62 5.50
C THR A 58 10.12 16.55 4.42
N THR A 59 9.23 15.57 4.57
CA THR A 59 8.87 14.56 3.55
C THR A 59 7.43 14.78 3.07
N LEU A 60 7.19 14.76 1.75
CA LEU A 60 5.83 14.78 1.19
C LEU A 60 5.35 13.35 0.94
N LEU A 61 4.18 12.94 1.43
CA LEU A 61 3.56 11.64 1.12
C LEU A 61 2.15 11.84 0.56
N THR A 62 1.78 11.06 -0.44
CA THR A 62 0.43 11.13 -1.03
C THR A 62 -0.49 10.10 -0.37
N ASN A 63 -1.66 10.52 0.12
CA ASN A 63 -2.71 9.73 0.81
C ASN A 63 -2.38 9.18 2.22
N ALA A 64 -2.50 10.02 3.26
CA ALA A 64 -2.83 9.51 4.60
C ALA A 64 -3.77 10.46 5.36
N GLN A 65 -4.80 9.89 5.99
CA GLN A 65 -5.46 10.49 7.14
C GLN A 65 -4.50 10.32 8.33
N THR A 66 -4.15 11.39 9.06
CA THR A 66 -3.01 11.39 10.00
C THR A 66 -3.38 11.17 11.48
N PRO A 67 -3.39 9.91 11.95
CA PRO A 67 -3.10 9.61 13.37
C PRO A 67 -1.65 9.15 13.59
N ARG A 68 -1.13 8.27 12.74
CA ARG A 68 0.05 7.43 13.06
C ARG A 68 1.39 8.18 13.23
N PRO A 69 1.74 9.20 12.43
CA PRO A 69 3.01 9.91 12.62
C PRO A 69 3.00 10.79 13.87
N THR A 70 1.85 11.39 14.18
CA THR A 70 1.66 12.28 15.32
C THR A 70 1.82 11.53 16.64
N GLU A 71 1.29 10.30 16.72
CA GLU A 71 1.50 9.38 17.85
C GLU A 71 2.97 9.06 18.10
N LYS A 72 3.81 9.08 17.05
CA LYS A 72 5.27 8.88 17.12
C LYS A 72 6.06 10.17 17.34
N GLY A 73 5.40 11.28 17.65
CA GLY A 73 6.03 12.58 17.86
C GLY A 73 6.59 13.23 16.58
N ILE A 74 6.13 12.81 15.41
CA ILE A 74 6.48 13.43 14.13
C ILE A 74 5.42 14.50 13.83
N ASN A 75 5.86 15.73 13.62
CA ASN A 75 4.98 16.82 13.20
C ASN A 75 4.55 16.62 11.74
N ALA A 76 3.45 15.90 11.55
CA ALA A 76 2.84 15.61 10.26
C ALA A 76 1.57 16.44 10.06
N LEU A 77 1.50 17.13 8.91
CA LEU A 77 0.36 17.95 8.52
C LEU A 77 -0.29 17.38 7.27
N VAL A 78 -1.59 17.57 7.10
CA VAL A 78 -2.34 17.17 5.90
C VAL A 78 -2.83 18.42 5.19
N ILE A 79 -2.70 18.44 3.87
CA ILE A 79 -3.30 19.44 2.99
C ILE A 79 -4.38 18.78 2.14
N ASN A 80 -5.59 19.28 2.30
CA ASN A 80 -6.79 18.96 1.54
C ASN A 80 -7.65 20.23 1.39
N GLU A 81 -8.76 20.16 0.68
CA GLU A 81 -9.64 21.30 0.44
C GLU A 81 -10.09 22.01 1.73
N ASP A 82 -10.39 21.24 2.79
CA ASP A 82 -10.86 21.79 4.06
C ASP A 82 -9.76 22.49 4.88
N THR A 83 -8.57 21.89 4.92
CA THR A 83 -7.43 22.38 5.72
C THR A 83 -6.75 23.60 5.11
N THR A 84 -6.87 23.81 3.80
CA THR A 84 -6.26 24.96 3.10
C THR A 84 -6.71 26.32 3.64
N LYS A 85 -7.89 26.37 4.26
CA LYS A 85 -8.50 27.58 4.86
C LYS A 85 -7.88 27.94 6.22
N THR A 86 -7.12 27.05 6.84
CA THR A 86 -6.49 27.29 8.14
C THR A 86 -5.24 28.15 7.99
N ALA A 87 -5.28 29.40 8.47
CA ALA A 87 -4.19 30.37 8.30
C ALA A 87 -2.84 29.90 8.87
N HIS A 88 -2.85 29.20 10.01
CA HIS A 88 -1.63 28.73 10.66
C HIS A 88 -0.95 27.55 9.93
N LEU A 89 -1.71 26.74 9.18
CA LEU A 89 -1.20 25.56 8.47
C LEU A 89 -0.03 25.92 7.57
N TRP A 90 -0.19 26.97 6.75
CA TRP A 90 0.82 27.41 5.81
C TRP A 90 2.07 27.97 6.49
N LYS A 91 1.94 28.56 7.68
CA LYS A 91 3.09 28.99 8.48
C LYS A 91 3.86 27.77 8.98
N ASP A 92 3.15 26.81 9.55
CA ASP A 92 3.74 25.60 10.14
C ASP A 92 4.44 24.73 9.09
N ILE A 93 3.88 24.61 7.89
CA ILE A 93 4.53 23.92 6.76
C ILE A 93 5.91 24.52 6.46
N ARG A 94 6.03 25.86 6.50
CA ARG A 94 7.29 26.55 6.22
C ARG A 94 8.29 26.41 7.37
N THR A 95 7.83 26.32 8.62
CA THR A 95 8.70 26.47 9.80
C THR A 95 8.93 25.21 10.61
N THR A 96 7.91 24.38 10.84
CA THR A 96 7.93 23.33 11.87
C THR A 96 7.54 21.94 11.37
N ALA A 97 6.81 21.84 10.25
CA ALA A 97 6.36 20.55 9.72
C ALA A 97 7.55 19.66 9.32
N ALA A 98 7.54 18.41 9.75
CA ALA A 98 8.50 17.37 9.34
C ALA A 98 7.90 16.45 8.27
N MET A 99 6.58 16.45 8.10
CA MET A 99 5.92 15.69 7.07
C MET A 99 4.68 16.41 6.60
N VAL A 100 4.43 16.41 5.30
CA VAL A 100 3.25 17.03 4.73
C VAL A 100 2.57 16.01 3.82
N TYR A 101 1.31 15.70 4.07
CA TYR A 101 0.52 14.81 3.25
C TYR A 101 -0.38 15.61 2.32
N MET A 102 -0.50 15.19 1.07
CA MET A 102 -1.40 15.84 0.12
C MET A 102 -1.80 14.93 -1.01
N SER A 103 -2.88 15.27 -1.70
CA SER A 103 -3.23 14.59 -2.95
C SER A 103 -2.49 15.21 -4.14
N PRO A 104 -2.38 14.50 -5.29
CA PRO A 104 -1.79 15.07 -6.52
C PRO A 104 -2.49 16.35 -6.98
N GLU A 105 -3.81 16.44 -6.79
CA GLU A 105 -4.63 17.63 -7.07
C GLU A 105 -4.09 18.85 -6.30
N MET A 106 -3.83 18.67 -5.00
CA MET A 106 -3.30 19.75 -4.14
C MET A 106 -1.84 20.09 -4.46
N ALA A 107 -1.02 19.09 -4.78
CA ALA A 107 0.39 19.30 -5.12
C ALA A 107 0.59 20.14 -6.39
N LEU A 108 -0.38 20.08 -7.31
CA LEU A 108 -0.39 20.78 -8.60
C LEU A 108 -1.28 22.04 -8.58
N ALA A 109 -1.95 22.33 -7.46
CA ALA A 109 -2.81 23.49 -7.33
C ALA A 109 -2.02 24.79 -7.22
N GLU A 110 -2.62 25.90 -7.67
CA GLU A 110 -1.98 27.22 -7.64
C GLU A 110 -1.69 27.71 -6.21
N SER A 111 -2.53 27.33 -5.23
CA SER A 111 -2.29 27.60 -3.81
C SER A 111 -0.93 27.05 -3.35
N PHE A 112 -0.53 25.90 -3.89
CA PHE A 112 0.73 25.25 -3.56
C PHE A 112 1.91 25.78 -4.38
N HIS A 113 1.67 26.31 -5.60
CA HIS A 113 2.72 27.01 -6.36
C HIS A 113 3.35 28.17 -5.58
N LYS A 114 2.58 28.88 -4.74
CA LYS A 114 3.12 29.93 -3.86
C LYS A 114 4.07 29.36 -2.80
N LEU A 115 3.82 28.15 -2.32
CA LEU A 115 4.72 27.47 -1.38
C LEU A 115 5.99 26.99 -2.07
N TRP A 116 5.86 26.45 -3.29
CA TRP A 116 7.02 26.07 -4.11
C TRP A 116 7.96 27.24 -4.41
N LYS A 117 7.45 28.47 -4.44
CA LYS A 117 8.26 29.69 -4.60
C LYS A 117 8.89 30.21 -3.31
N ASP A 118 8.48 29.70 -2.13
CA ASP A 118 9.01 30.15 -0.84
C ASP A 118 10.34 29.44 -0.53
N SER A 119 11.41 30.22 -0.36
CA SER A 119 12.75 29.71 -0.07
C SER A 119 12.83 28.99 1.27
N ARG A 120 12.04 29.39 2.28
CA ARG A 120 12.05 28.73 3.60
C ARG A 120 11.53 27.30 3.51
N PHE A 121 10.54 27.07 2.65
CA PHE A 121 10.03 25.73 2.39
C PHE A 121 11.04 24.91 1.58
N ARG A 122 11.52 25.45 0.46
CA ARG A 122 12.48 24.77 -0.43
C ARG A 122 13.76 24.34 0.30
N ASN A 123 14.33 25.20 1.14
CA ASN A 123 15.54 24.90 1.89
C ASN A 123 15.37 23.78 2.94
N ARG A 124 14.13 23.43 3.28
CA ARG A 124 13.80 22.34 4.22
C ARG A 124 13.29 21.07 3.55
N LEU A 125 12.96 21.14 2.27
CA LEU A 125 12.47 19.99 1.52
C LEU A 125 13.63 19.03 1.24
N THR A 126 13.46 17.79 1.66
CA THR A 126 14.52 16.77 1.55
C THR A 126 14.19 15.63 0.63
N ALA A 127 12.90 15.33 0.46
CA ALA A 127 12.41 14.33 -0.46
C ALA A 127 10.94 14.59 -0.80
N VAL A 128 10.56 14.18 -2.00
CA VAL A 128 9.15 14.04 -2.39
C VAL A 128 8.87 12.55 -2.48
N VAL A 129 7.87 12.04 -1.78
CA VAL A 129 7.48 10.64 -1.84
C VAL A 129 6.13 10.53 -2.54
N VAL A 130 6.12 9.78 -3.63
CA VAL A 130 4.94 9.44 -4.41
C VAL A 130 4.51 8.05 -3.99
N ASP A 131 3.49 7.98 -3.15
CA ASP A 131 2.87 6.72 -2.76
C ASP A 131 1.87 6.26 -3.82
N GLU A 132 1.62 4.95 -3.88
CA GLU A 132 0.80 4.31 -4.91
C GLU A 132 1.20 4.73 -6.33
N ALA A 133 2.51 4.79 -6.60
CA ALA A 133 3.06 5.28 -7.87
C ALA A 133 2.53 4.51 -9.10
N HIS A 134 2.03 3.29 -8.91
CA HIS A 134 1.34 2.54 -9.95
C HIS A 134 0.11 3.27 -10.51
N CYS A 135 -0.46 4.25 -9.81
CA CYS A 135 -1.55 5.10 -10.32
C CYS A 135 -1.16 5.88 -11.59
N ILE A 136 0.13 5.94 -11.94
CA ILE A 136 0.60 6.46 -13.24
C ILE A 136 0.18 5.55 -14.40
N ASP A 137 0.18 4.23 -14.15
CA ASP A 137 -0.16 3.16 -15.08
C ASP A 137 -1.62 2.74 -14.87
N GLU A 138 -2.42 2.87 -15.92
CA GLU A 138 -3.83 2.50 -15.85
C GLU A 138 -3.97 0.97 -15.90
N TRP A 139 -4.86 0.43 -15.10
CA TRP A 139 -5.52 -0.84 -15.44
C TRP A 139 -6.61 -0.61 -16.53
N GLY A 140 -6.27 0.11 -17.61
CA GLY A 140 -7.06 0.24 -18.84
C GLY A 140 -8.28 1.17 -18.82
N GLY A 141 -8.14 2.45 -18.47
CA GLY A 141 -9.22 3.42 -18.62
C GLY A 141 -8.75 4.87 -18.39
N ASP A 142 -9.11 5.76 -19.32
CA ASP A 142 -8.60 7.14 -19.45
C ASP A 142 -8.88 8.11 -18.27
N ASP A 143 -9.54 7.64 -17.20
CA ASP A 143 -10.01 8.46 -16.07
C ASP A 143 -9.28 8.24 -14.73
N PHE A 144 -8.32 7.29 -14.66
CA PHE A 144 -7.66 7.01 -13.37
C PHE A 144 -6.51 8.00 -13.07
N ARG A 145 -6.85 9.06 -12.35
CA ARG A 145 -5.94 10.07 -11.76
C ARG A 145 -4.85 10.59 -12.72
N PRO A 146 -5.21 11.26 -13.83
CA PRO A 146 -4.27 11.84 -14.81
C PRO A 146 -3.24 12.80 -14.18
N LEU A 147 -3.51 13.29 -12.98
CA LEU A 147 -2.63 14.16 -12.21
C LEU A 147 -1.36 13.47 -11.72
N TYR A 148 -1.36 12.14 -11.50
CA TYR A 148 -0.12 11.40 -11.18
C TYR A 148 0.92 11.53 -12.29
N ARG A 149 0.49 11.53 -13.55
CA ARG A 149 1.39 11.73 -14.70
C ARG A 149 2.01 13.13 -14.75
N LYS A 150 1.36 14.11 -14.13
CA LYS A 150 1.83 15.50 -14.06
C LYS A 150 2.75 15.76 -12.87
N LEU A 151 3.00 14.79 -11.98
CA LEU A 151 3.87 14.97 -10.82
C LEU A 151 5.34 15.23 -11.19
N SER A 152 5.78 14.89 -12.41
CA SER A 152 7.11 15.32 -12.89
C SER A 152 7.27 16.83 -12.97
N THR A 153 6.19 17.60 -13.09
CA THR A 153 6.27 19.07 -13.05
C THR A 153 6.85 19.59 -11.73
N LEU A 154 6.79 18.81 -10.65
CA LEU A 154 7.44 19.12 -9.38
C LEU A 154 8.97 19.23 -9.53
N ARG A 155 9.57 18.56 -10.52
CA ARG A 155 11.00 18.71 -10.85
C ARG A 155 11.35 20.13 -11.27
N SER A 156 10.45 20.87 -11.90
CA SER A 156 10.69 22.28 -12.26
C SER A 156 10.81 23.20 -11.03
N TYR A 157 10.23 22.80 -9.89
CA TYR A 157 10.32 23.54 -8.63
C TYR A 157 11.45 23.05 -7.72
N THR A 158 11.65 21.73 -7.69
CA THR A 158 12.56 21.04 -6.75
C THR A 158 13.93 20.73 -7.32
N GLY A 159 14.09 20.84 -8.65
CA GLY A 159 15.28 20.38 -9.35
C GLY A 159 15.50 18.87 -9.22
N TYR A 160 16.74 18.48 -9.46
CA TYR A 160 17.20 17.09 -9.37
C TYR A 160 18.03 16.82 -8.11
N GLU A 161 18.27 17.87 -7.31
CA GLU A 161 18.89 17.81 -5.98
C GLU A 161 17.95 17.19 -4.94
N VAL A 162 16.63 17.42 -5.06
CA VAL A 162 15.64 16.77 -4.20
C VAL A 162 15.27 15.40 -4.80
N PRO A 163 15.51 14.28 -4.10
CA PRO A 163 15.07 12.98 -4.56
C PRO A 163 13.54 12.88 -4.60
N ILE A 164 13.03 12.23 -5.65
CA ILE A 164 11.68 11.68 -5.65
C ILE A 164 11.83 10.21 -5.29
N VAL A 165 11.01 9.73 -4.36
CA VAL A 165 10.92 8.32 -3.98
C VAL A 165 9.54 7.82 -4.36
N SER A 166 9.46 6.73 -5.12
CA SER A 166 8.19 6.10 -5.47
C SER A 166 7.98 4.83 -4.67
N CYS A 167 6.80 4.71 -4.05
CA CYS A 167 6.37 3.52 -3.33
C CYS A 167 5.15 2.93 -4.05
N THR A 168 5.12 1.61 -4.20
CA THR A 168 3.95 0.88 -4.71
C THR A 168 4.06 -0.59 -4.33
N ALA A 169 2.93 -1.24 -4.06
CA ALA A 169 2.86 -2.69 -3.89
C ALA A 169 2.75 -3.44 -5.24
N THR A 170 2.23 -2.78 -6.26
CA THR A 170 1.98 -3.35 -7.59
C THR A 170 2.84 -2.63 -8.63
N ALA A 171 3.82 -3.32 -9.20
CA ALA A 171 4.64 -2.79 -10.28
C ALA A 171 5.06 -3.91 -11.24
N ARG A 172 4.28 -4.09 -12.32
CA ARG A 172 4.77 -4.90 -13.45
C ARG A 172 5.96 -4.18 -14.09
N THR A 173 6.80 -4.90 -14.83
CA THR A 173 7.95 -4.28 -15.52
C THR A 173 7.53 -3.08 -16.39
N SER A 174 6.40 -3.18 -17.11
CA SER A 174 5.85 -2.06 -17.88
C SER A 174 5.44 -0.87 -17.01
N THR A 175 4.81 -1.13 -15.86
CA THR A 175 4.43 -0.12 -14.87
C THR A 175 5.66 0.58 -14.31
N PHE A 176 6.71 -0.18 -13.99
CA PHE A 176 7.98 0.36 -13.53
C PHE A 176 8.60 1.31 -14.56
N ASP A 177 8.72 0.89 -15.82
CA ASP A 177 9.27 1.72 -16.89
C ASP A 177 8.45 3.01 -17.08
N LEU A 178 7.13 2.90 -16.99
CA LEU A 178 6.24 4.06 -17.06
C LEU A 178 6.48 5.02 -15.90
N ILE A 179 6.50 4.54 -14.65
CA ILE A 179 6.82 5.36 -13.47
C ILE A 179 8.18 6.03 -13.63
N TRP A 180 9.19 5.27 -14.07
CA TRP A 180 10.56 5.72 -14.25
C TRP A 180 10.63 6.92 -15.22
N ASN A 181 9.99 6.77 -16.37
CA ASN A 181 9.96 7.79 -17.42
C ASN A 181 9.09 8.98 -17.01
N THR A 182 7.89 8.73 -16.49
CA THR A 182 6.90 9.76 -16.18
C THR A 182 7.34 10.68 -15.04
N LEU A 183 8.00 10.17 -13.99
CA LEU A 183 8.51 10.98 -12.86
C LEU A 183 9.91 11.57 -13.10
N GLY A 184 10.49 11.31 -14.28
CA GLY A 184 11.76 11.89 -14.69
C GLY A 184 12.92 11.43 -13.81
N TYR A 185 13.10 10.12 -13.62
CA TYR A 185 14.27 9.59 -12.92
C TYR A 185 15.56 9.65 -13.76
N GLY A 186 15.42 9.83 -15.08
CA GLY A 186 16.53 10.07 -16.02
C GLY A 186 17.44 8.86 -16.20
N HIS A 187 18.73 9.11 -16.44
CA HIS A 187 19.75 8.08 -16.64
C HIS A 187 20.48 7.67 -15.35
N ARG A 188 19.93 8.03 -14.18
CA ARG A 188 20.53 7.64 -12.90
C ARG A 188 20.46 6.11 -12.75
N PRO A 189 21.46 5.47 -12.10
CA PRO A 189 21.35 4.06 -11.78
C PRO A 189 20.08 3.85 -10.95
N PHE A 190 19.32 2.82 -11.27
CA PHE A 190 18.18 2.42 -10.46
C PHE A 190 18.66 2.15 -9.03
N TRP A 191 18.03 2.83 -8.08
CA TRP A 191 18.19 2.57 -6.67
C TRP A 191 16.80 2.31 -6.08
N GLY A 192 16.52 1.05 -5.79
CA GLY A 192 15.25 0.62 -5.25
C GLY A 192 15.32 -0.83 -4.79
N ILE A 193 14.26 -1.23 -4.09
CA ILE A 193 14.15 -2.56 -3.51
C ILE A 193 12.83 -3.15 -4.01
N ASP A 194 12.91 -4.26 -4.72
CA ASP A 194 11.77 -5.14 -4.99
C ASP A 194 11.82 -6.28 -3.98
N VAL A 195 10.86 -6.27 -3.04
CA VAL A 195 10.76 -7.29 -1.99
C VAL A 195 10.08 -8.55 -2.51
N GLY A 196 9.45 -8.49 -3.69
CA GLY A 196 8.63 -9.56 -4.23
C GLY A 196 7.30 -9.73 -3.50
N THR A 197 6.53 -10.72 -3.94
CA THR A 197 5.21 -11.05 -3.39
C THR A 197 5.21 -12.36 -2.60
N ASP A 198 6.34 -13.07 -2.55
CA ASP A 198 6.42 -14.36 -1.88
C ASP A 198 6.22 -14.21 -0.37
N ARG A 199 5.39 -15.10 0.17
CA ARG A 199 5.08 -15.16 1.58
C ARG A 199 5.18 -16.63 1.99
N PRO A 200 6.37 -17.08 2.42
CA PRO A 200 6.61 -18.50 2.72
C PRO A 200 5.72 -19.03 3.87
N ASN A 201 5.08 -18.13 4.61
CA ASN A 201 4.12 -18.42 5.67
C ASN A 201 2.66 -18.58 5.15
N LEU A 202 2.40 -18.50 3.84
CA LEU A 202 1.08 -18.68 3.24
C LEU A 202 1.00 -20.01 2.49
N PHE A 203 -0.11 -20.72 2.68
CA PHE A 203 -0.44 -21.93 1.95
C PHE A 203 -1.64 -21.67 1.04
N TYR A 204 -1.49 -21.94 -0.26
CA TYR A 204 -2.55 -21.76 -1.24
C TYR A 204 -3.25 -23.09 -1.51
N ILE A 205 -4.58 -23.11 -1.35
CA ILE A 205 -5.41 -24.29 -1.60
C ILE A 205 -6.56 -23.87 -2.51
N THR A 206 -6.74 -24.58 -3.63
CA THR A 206 -7.89 -24.41 -4.54
C THR A 206 -8.78 -25.65 -4.46
N ARG A 207 -10.08 -25.46 -4.22
CA ARG A 207 -11.06 -26.54 -4.19
C ARG A 207 -12.23 -26.18 -5.10
N PRO A 208 -12.74 -27.12 -5.93
CA PRO A 208 -14.02 -26.92 -6.58
C PRO A 208 -15.13 -26.86 -5.52
N TYR A 209 -16.21 -26.12 -5.79
CA TYR A 209 -17.38 -26.14 -4.92
C TYR A 209 -17.98 -27.55 -4.87
N SER A 210 -18.30 -28.03 -3.67
CA SER A 210 -18.95 -29.34 -3.50
C SER A 210 -20.38 -29.31 -4.03
N ASP A 211 -21.09 -28.20 -3.83
CA ASP A 211 -22.41 -27.93 -4.41
C ASP A 211 -22.49 -26.49 -4.91
N PRO A 212 -22.48 -26.25 -6.24
CA PRO A 212 -22.62 -24.92 -6.81
C PRO A 212 -23.91 -24.18 -6.41
N LYS A 213 -24.97 -24.92 -6.03
CA LYS A 213 -26.24 -24.31 -5.59
C LYS A 213 -26.18 -23.83 -4.14
N ASN A 214 -25.25 -24.36 -3.35
CA ASN A 214 -25.07 -24.00 -1.95
C ASN A 214 -23.58 -23.89 -1.60
N PRO A 215 -22.90 -22.82 -2.08
CA PRO A 215 -21.47 -22.63 -1.89
C PRO A 215 -21.09 -22.47 -0.41
N PHE A 216 -22.06 -22.18 0.47
CA PHE A 216 -21.81 -21.99 1.90
C PHE A 216 -21.52 -23.29 2.65
N LEU A 217 -21.91 -24.46 2.12
CA LEU A 217 -21.61 -25.74 2.75
C LEU A 217 -20.10 -25.99 2.84
N ASP A 218 -19.33 -25.52 1.85
CA ASP A 218 -17.88 -25.68 1.83
C ASP A 218 -17.18 -24.90 2.95
N ILE A 219 -17.82 -23.88 3.52
CA ILE A 219 -17.32 -23.14 4.69
C ILE A 219 -17.17 -24.08 5.90
N LEU A 220 -18.03 -25.11 6.01
CA LEU A 220 -17.94 -26.09 7.10
C LEU A 220 -16.63 -26.89 7.07
N SER A 221 -16.03 -27.05 5.89
CA SER A 221 -14.73 -27.71 5.75
C SER A 221 -13.55 -26.85 6.24
N ILE A 222 -13.77 -25.56 6.45
CA ILE A 222 -12.77 -24.58 6.90
C ILE A 222 -12.90 -24.32 8.40
N LEU A 223 -14.11 -24.44 8.95
CA LEU A 223 -14.33 -24.30 10.39
C LEU A 223 -13.67 -25.45 11.17
N PRO A 224 -13.20 -25.20 12.41
CA PRO A 224 -12.72 -26.28 13.27
C PRO A 224 -13.76 -27.39 13.39
N THR A 225 -13.33 -28.64 13.23
CA THR A 225 -14.23 -29.80 13.13
C THR A 225 -15.01 -30.07 14.43
N VAL A 226 -14.62 -29.44 15.54
CA VAL A 226 -15.17 -29.67 16.87
C VAL A 226 -15.58 -28.31 17.47
N LEU A 227 -16.83 -27.91 17.23
CA LEU A 227 -17.45 -26.75 17.86
C LEU A 227 -18.44 -27.27 18.91
N ASN A 228 -17.96 -27.45 20.14
CA ASN A 228 -18.72 -28.02 21.25
C ASN A 228 -19.20 -26.92 22.20
N GLY A 229 -19.95 -27.30 23.24
CA GLY A 229 -20.36 -26.36 24.29
C GLY A 229 -19.20 -25.65 24.99
N ASP A 230 -18.03 -26.29 25.06
CA ASP A 230 -16.83 -25.75 25.70
C ASP A 230 -15.96 -24.89 24.77
N THR A 231 -16.26 -24.84 23.48
CA THR A 231 -15.49 -24.05 22.52
C THR A 231 -15.70 -22.56 22.77
N THR A 232 -14.61 -21.82 22.94
CA THR A 232 -14.61 -20.38 23.13
C THR A 232 -14.27 -19.66 21.83
N THR A 233 -14.45 -18.33 21.81
CA THR A 233 -14.08 -17.50 20.64
C THR A 233 -12.59 -17.54 20.34
N SER A 234 -11.75 -17.80 21.33
CA SER A 234 -10.29 -17.86 21.20
C SER A 234 -9.82 -19.12 20.48
N ASP A 235 -10.63 -20.18 20.48
CA ASP A 235 -10.33 -21.46 19.82
C ASP A 235 -10.58 -21.41 18.30
N ILE A 236 -11.27 -20.37 17.83
CA ILE A 236 -11.58 -20.17 16.41
C ILE A 236 -10.51 -19.25 15.80
N PRO A 237 -9.71 -19.74 14.84
CA PRO A 237 -8.76 -18.88 14.14
C PRO A 237 -9.46 -17.70 13.47
N LYS A 238 -8.89 -16.50 13.59
CA LYS A 238 -9.40 -15.32 12.89
C LYS A 238 -9.41 -15.60 11.39
N THR A 239 -10.60 -15.54 10.81
CA THR A 239 -10.85 -15.94 9.43
C THR A 239 -11.58 -14.81 8.71
N ILE A 240 -11.13 -14.50 7.50
CA ILE A 240 -11.79 -13.56 6.59
C ILE A 240 -12.33 -14.37 5.42
N LEU A 241 -13.63 -14.24 5.14
CA LEU A 241 -14.30 -14.88 4.02
C LEU A 241 -14.73 -13.79 3.04
N TYR A 242 -14.30 -13.89 1.79
CA TYR A 242 -14.67 -12.97 0.73
C TYR A 242 -15.83 -13.56 -0.09
N PHE A 243 -16.74 -12.68 -0.50
CA PHE A 243 -17.91 -13.03 -1.32
C PHE A 243 -18.05 -11.99 -2.44
N ASP A 244 -18.55 -12.43 -3.59
CA ASP A 244 -18.68 -11.58 -4.78
C ASP A 244 -19.77 -10.50 -4.66
N SER A 245 -20.69 -10.64 -3.69
CA SER A 245 -21.76 -9.67 -3.47
C SER A 245 -22.09 -9.47 -1.99
N GLU A 246 -22.64 -8.30 -1.68
CA GLU A 246 -23.14 -7.97 -0.35
C GLU A 246 -24.28 -8.90 0.09
N ALA A 247 -25.14 -9.30 -0.86
CA ALA A 247 -26.21 -10.25 -0.60
C ALA A 247 -25.65 -11.61 -0.15
N MET A 248 -24.67 -12.16 -0.90
CA MET A 248 -24.01 -13.41 -0.52
C MET A 248 -23.28 -13.31 0.82
N CYS A 249 -22.62 -12.18 1.11
CA CYS A 249 -21.98 -11.94 2.40
C CYS A 249 -23.02 -12.00 3.55
N ARG A 250 -24.17 -11.33 3.39
CA ARG A 250 -25.26 -11.36 4.38
C ARG A 250 -25.84 -12.76 4.57
N GLU A 251 -26.07 -13.49 3.48
CA GLU A 251 -26.56 -14.86 3.51
C GLU A 251 -25.57 -15.81 4.20
N ALA A 252 -24.26 -15.70 3.88
CA ALA A 252 -23.21 -16.48 4.51
C ALA A 252 -23.17 -16.25 6.03
N VAL A 253 -23.23 -14.99 6.48
CA VAL A 253 -23.24 -14.67 7.92
C VAL A 253 -24.46 -15.28 8.61
N GLN A 254 -25.64 -15.22 8.00
CA GLN A 254 -26.84 -15.87 8.54
C GLN A 254 -26.70 -17.39 8.58
N PHE A 255 -26.15 -17.99 7.52
CA PHE A 255 -25.92 -19.42 7.43
C PHE A 255 -24.95 -19.92 8.52
N ILE A 256 -23.78 -19.28 8.66
CA ILE A 256 -22.79 -19.64 9.69
C ILE A 256 -23.40 -19.49 11.09
N ARG A 257 -24.10 -18.38 11.37
CA ARG A 257 -24.75 -18.17 12.68
C ARG A 257 -25.81 -19.21 13.01
N LYS A 258 -26.49 -19.80 12.03
CA LYS A 258 -27.47 -20.87 12.28
C LYS A 258 -26.80 -22.16 12.75
N ILE A 259 -25.59 -22.43 12.26
CA ILE A 259 -24.85 -23.66 12.53
C ILE A 259 -24.01 -23.55 13.81
N LEU A 260 -23.51 -22.35 14.12
CA LEU A 260 -22.73 -22.12 15.34
C LEU A 260 -23.58 -22.24 16.62
N PRO A 261 -22.98 -22.77 17.71
CA PRO A 261 -23.55 -22.69 19.05
C PRO A 261 -23.96 -21.26 19.44
N PRO A 262 -25.05 -21.05 20.21
CA PRO A 262 -25.60 -19.73 20.50
C PRO A 262 -24.58 -18.71 21.02
N HIS A 263 -23.63 -19.13 21.87
CA HIS A 263 -22.62 -18.26 22.45
C HIS A 263 -21.56 -17.80 21.44
N LEU A 264 -21.38 -18.51 20.32
CA LEU A 264 -20.41 -18.19 19.28
C LEU A 264 -21.00 -17.37 18.12
N ARG A 265 -22.33 -17.30 17.98
CA ARG A 265 -22.98 -16.59 16.85
C ARG A 265 -22.60 -15.11 16.76
N SER A 266 -22.25 -14.51 17.90
CA SER A 266 -21.89 -13.10 18.00
C SER A 266 -20.51 -12.78 17.42
N CYS A 267 -19.64 -13.78 17.17
CA CYS A 267 -18.29 -13.56 16.64
C CYS A 267 -18.23 -13.40 15.12
N VAL A 268 -19.32 -13.73 14.41
CA VAL A 268 -19.40 -13.65 12.95
C VAL A 268 -20.01 -12.31 12.54
N HIS A 269 -19.32 -11.55 11.70
CA HIS A 269 -19.76 -10.22 11.26
C HIS A 269 -19.70 -10.09 9.74
N ALA A 270 -20.71 -9.40 9.17
CA ALA A 270 -20.64 -8.93 7.79
C ALA A 270 -19.77 -7.67 7.73
N PHE A 271 -19.05 -7.50 6.62
CA PHE A 271 -18.28 -6.29 6.32
C PHE A 271 -18.44 -5.98 4.83
N SER A 272 -19.25 -4.96 4.53
CA SER A 272 -19.65 -4.59 3.17
C SER A 272 -19.91 -3.08 3.07
N SER A 273 -19.99 -2.56 1.85
CA SER A 273 -20.19 -1.12 1.59
C SER A 273 -21.53 -0.59 2.08
N ASP A 274 -22.60 -1.39 1.98
CA ASP A 274 -23.95 -1.10 2.48
C ASP A 274 -24.04 -0.79 3.98
N LEU A 275 -23.06 -1.23 4.78
CA LEU A 275 -23.04 -0.95 6.21
C LEU A 275 -22.68 0.50 6.51
N SER A 276 -23.37 1.07 7.51
CA SER A 276 -22.97 2.38 8.06
C SER A 276 -21.53 2.34 8.59
N GLU A 277 -20.83 3.48 8.54
CA GLU A 277 -19.47 3.60 9.08
C GLU A 277 -19.37 3.19 10.56
N LYS A 278 -20.42 3.46 11.35
CA LYS A 278 -20.52 3.01 12.74
C LYS A 278 -20.53 1.48 12.83
N ALA A 279 -21.27 0.80 11.97
CA ALA A 279 -21.35 -0.66 11.94
C ALA A 279 -20.02 -1.28 11.46
N LYS A 280 -19.39 -0.72 10.42
CA LYS A 280 -18.07 -1.15 9.95
C LYS A 280 -17.01 -1.04 11.05
N ARG A 281 -16.96 0.09 11.76
CA ARG A 281 -16.04 0.29 12.90
C ARG A 281 -16.31 -0.71 14.02
N ALA A 282 -17.57 -0.95 14.37
CA ALA A 282 -17.92 -1.91 15.41
C ALA A 282 -17.51 -3.34 15.05
N ALA A 283 -17.72 -3.76 13.79
CA ALA A 283 -17.26 -5.06 13.30
C ALA A 283 -15.73 -5.17 13.31
N TRP A 284 -15.04 -4.11 12.86
CA TRP A 284 -13.58 -4.03 12.84
C TRP A 284 -12.98 -4.13 14.25
N ASN A 285 -13.48 -3.36 15.21
CA ASN A 285 -12.99 -3.38 16.59
C ASN A 285 -13.12 -4.78 17.20
N LYS A 286 -14.29 -5.42 17.05
CA LYS A 286 -14.50 -6.80 17.51
C LYS A 286 -13.56 -7.82 16.88
N PHE A 287 -13.17 -7.61 15.63
CA PHE A 287 -12.19 -8.45 14.95
C PHE A 287 -10.75 -8.21 15.48
N GLN A 288 -10.43 -6.97 15.87
CA GLN A 288 -9.12 -6.61 16.41
C GLN A 288 -8.90 -7.11 17.85
N ASP A 289 -9.89 -6.96 18.74
CA ASP A 289 -9.77 -7.05 20.21
C ASP A 289 -9.28 -8.40 20.80
N VAL A 290 -9.04 -9.44 19.99
CA VAL A 290 -8.57 -10.76 20.47
C VAL A 290 -7.02 -10.88 20.57
N PHE A 291 -6.30 -9.76 20.75
CA PHE A 291 -4.84 -9.75 20.97
C PHE A 291 -4.44 -8.89 22.18
N THR A 292 -5.23 -8.95 23.26
CA THR A 292 -4.83 -8.45 24.58
C THR A 292 -4.90 -9.57 25.59
#